data_AF-A0A7Z7AWJ0-F1
#
_entry.id   AF-A0A7Z7AWJ0-F1
#
_cell.length_a   1.000
_cell.length_b   1.000
_cell.length_c   1.000
_cell.angle_alpha   90.00
_cell.angle_beta   90.00
_cell.angle_gamma   90.00
#
_symmetry.space_group_name_H-M   'P 1'
#
loop_
_entity.id
_entity.type
_entity.pdbx_description
1 polymer ?
#
loop_
_entity_poly.entity_id
_entity_poly.type
_entity_poly.pdbx_seq_one_letter_code
_entity_poly.pdbx_strand_id
1 'polypeptide(L)'
;MKIGLRRKNGREFDNELYHNRNLVETMFSVLKKKYGEEVKAKRYHKQSKKVKLKQLVHNLDRYVKVVFIIQTRISTEPINQLILSINFLMSVNI
;
A
#
# COMPACT_ATOMS: atom_id res chain seq x y z
N MET A 1 13.11 -7.12 7.83
CA MET A 1 13.73 -6.90 6.52
C MET A 1 14.52 -5.58 6.56
N LYS A 2 15.84 -5.63 6.79
CA LYS A 2 16.74 -4.49 6.59
C LYS A 2 17.24 -4.60 5.15
N ILE A 3 16.86 -3.66 4.29
CA ILE A 3 17.34 -3.61 2.90
C ILE A 3 18.67 -2.86 2.93
N GLY A 4 19.76 -3.58 3.12
CA GLY A 4 21.09 -3.00 3.22
C GLY A 4 21.61 -2.54 1.85
N LEU A 5 21.47 -1.25 1.54
CA LEU A 5 22.09 -0.59 0.38
C LEU A 5 23.62 -0.46 0.49
N ARG A 6 24.24 -0.97 1.54
CA ARG A 6 25.68 -0.80 1.85
C ARG A 6 26.65 -1.55 0.90
N ARG A 7 26.14 -2.34 -0.06
CA ARG A 7 26.97 -3.18 -0.97
C ARG A 7 26.82 -2.88 -2.46
N LYS A 8 26.23 -1.75 -2.86
CA LYS A 8 26.32 -1.31 -4.26
C LYS A 8 27.52 -0.38 -4.41
N ASN A 9 28.54 -0.89 -5.11
CA ASN A 9 29.77 -0.16 -5.45
C ASN A 9 29.42 1.18 -6.10
N GLY A 10 30.13 2.26 -5.76
CA GLY A 10 29.83 3.66 -6.09
C GLY A 10 29.80 4.07 -7.57
N ARG A 11 29.63 3.13 -8.51
CA ARG A 11 29.53 3.38 -9.95
C ARG A 11 28.07 3.51 -10.46
N GLU A 12 27.07 3.09 -9.67
CA GLU A 12 25.63 3.21 -9.96
C GLU A 12 24.86 3.75 -8.74
N PHE A 13 25.45 4.67 -7.99
CA PHE A 13 24.75 5.26 -6.85
C PHE A 13 23.79 6.34 -7.34
N ASP A 14 22.54 5.94 -7.57
CA ASP A 14 21.46 6.84 -7.87
C ASP A 14 21.05 7.61 -6.60
N ASN A 15 21.52 8.85 -6.50
CA ASN A 15 21.25 9.77 -5.40
C ASN A 15 19.74 10.08 -5.26
N GLU A 16 18.98 10.12 -6.36
CA GLU A 16 17.54 10.37 -6.33
C GLU A 16 16.80 9.18 -5.72
N LEU A 17 17.15 7.96 -6.12
CA LEU A 17 16.64 6.74 -5.48
C LEU A 17 17.00 6.67 -4.00
N TYR A 18 18.20 7.13 -3.62
CA TYR A 18 18.64 7.14 -2.23
C TYR A 18 17.85 8.14 -1.37
N HIS A 19 17.48 9.30 -1.92
CA HIS A 19 16.69 10.32 -1.21
C HIS A 19 15.32 9.77 -0.76
N ASN A 20 14.74 8.87 -1.57
CA ASN A 20 13.46 8.23 -1.28
C ASN A 20 13.54 7.12 -0.22
N ARG A 21 14.73 6.82 0.33
CA ARG A 21 14.90 5.77 1.34
C ARG A 21 14.08 6.04 2.60
N ASN A 22 14.01 7.29 3.06
CA ASN A 22 13.24 7.65 4.25
C ASN A 22 11.75 7.33 4.08
N LEU A 23 11.20 7.52 2.87
CA LEU A 23 9.83 7.17 2.55
C LEU A 23 9.62 5.65 2.60
N VAL A 24 10.53 4.89 2.00
CA VAL A 24 10.49 3.43 1.99
C VAL A 24 10.59 2.86 3.41
N GLU A 25 11.52 3.35 4.23
CA GLU A 25 11.69 2.91 5.62
C GLU A 25 10.48 3.27 6.49
N THR A 26 9.91 4.46 6.31
CA THR A 26 8.65 4.87 6.95
C THR A 26 7.51 3.92 6.58
N MET A 27 7.32 3.65 5.28
CA MET A 27 6.26 2.77 4.81
C MET A 27 6.42 1.34 5.33
N PHE A 28 7.65 0.81 5.34
CA PHE A 28 7.90 -0.50 5.95
C PHE A 28 7.62 -0.51 7.44
N SER A 29 7.94 0.57 8.17
CA SER A 29 7.62 0.69 9.59
C SER A 29 6.10 0.68 9.84
N VAL A 30 5.33 1.39 9.01
CA VAL A 30 3.85 1.37 9.07
C VAL A 30 3.31 -0.03 8.78
N LEU A 31 3.80 -0.70 7.73
CA LEU A 31 3.36 -2.06 7.38
C LEU A 31 3.67 -3.08 8.48
N LYS A 32 4.81 -2.97 9.15
CA LYS A 32 5.17 -3.83 10.28
C LYS A 32 4.25 -3.61 11.48
N LYS A 33 3.91 -2.36 11.81
CA LYS A 33 2.96 -2.04 12.88
C LYS A 33 1.57 -2.61 12.59
N LYS A 34 1.11 -2.54 11.33
CA LYS A 34 -0.24 -3.00 10.93
C LYS A 34 -0.36 -4.52 10.76
N TYR A 35 0.65 -5.17 10.17
CA TYR A 35 0.57 -6.58 9.75
C TYR A 35 1.60 -7.50 10.43
N GLY A 36 2.27 -7.02 11.48
CA GLY A 36 3.35 -7.70 12.18
C GLY A 36 4.69 -7.64 11.44
N GLU A 37 5.76 -7.79 12.21
CA GLU A 37 7.15 -7.70 11.72
C GLU A 37 7.60 -8.94 10.93
N GLU A 38 7.03 -10.10 11.23
CA GLU A 38 7.50 -11.37 10.68
C GLU A 38 6.92 -11.69 9.29
N VAL A 39 7.81 -12.22 8.43
CA VAL A 39 7.44 -12.86 7.16
C VAL A 39 7.75 -14.34 7.29
N LYS A 40 6.81 -15.11 7.87
CA LYS A 40 6.95 -16.55 8.17
C LYS A 40 7.21 -17.48 6.96
N ALA A 41 7.25 -16.95 5.73
CA ALA A 41 7.47 -17.76 4.54
C ALA A 41 8.95 -18.17 4.43
N LYS A 42 9.25 -19.46 4.21
CA LYS A 42 10.64 -19.95 4.12
C LYS A 42 11.36 -19.57 2.81
N ARG A 43 10.63 -19.49 1.69
CA ARG A 43 11.21 -19.20 0.36
C ARG A 43 11.16 -17.71 0.05
N TYR A 44 12.27 -17.15 -0.46
CA TYR A 44 12.40 -15.73 -0.80
C TYR A 44 11.29 -15.20 -1.72
N HIS A 45 10.96 -15.93 -2.80
CA HIS A 45 9.91 -15.51 -3.72
C HIS A 45 8.54 -15.39 -3.02
N LYS A 46 8.24 -16.26 -2.06
CA LYS A 46 7.00 -16.19 -1.27
C LYS A 46 7.04 -15.02 -0.29
N GLN A 47 8.19 -14.75 0.32
CA GLN A 47 8.38 -13.57 1.18
C GLN A 47 8.14 -12.27 0.40
N SER A 48 8.76 -12.13 -0.78
CA SER A 48 8.58 -10.98 -1.65
C SER A 48 7.13 -10.79 -2.07
N LYS A 49 6.45 -11.86 -2.50
CA LYS A 49 5.01 -11.81 -2.81
C LYS A 49 4.17 -11.35 -1.61
N LYS A 50 4.43 -11.89 -0.42
CA LYS A 50 3.70 -11.51 0.81
C LYS A 50 3.89 -10.03 1.17
N VAL A 51 5.10 -9.51 1.04
CA VAL A 51 5.39 -8.09 1.30
C VAL A 51 4.68 -7.19 0.28
N LYS A 52 4.75 -7.53 -1.02
CA LYS A 52 4.06 -6.79 -2.09
C LYS A 52 2.56 -6.75 -1.87
N LEU A 53 1.95 -7.88 -1.49
CA LEU A 53 0.52 -7.93 -1.17
C LEU A 53 0.15 -7.07 0.04
N LYS A 54 0.95 -7.09 1.12
CA LYS A 54 0.73 -6.21 2.28
C LYS A 54 0.73 -4.73 1.88
N GLN A 55 1.64 -4.33 0.97
CA GLN A 55 1.72 -2.97 0.47
C GLN A 55 0.51 -2.60 -0.41
N LEU A 56 0.10 -3.48 -1.32
CA LEU A 56 -1.10 -3.28 -2.15
C LEU A 56 -2.36 -3.11 -1.30
N VAL A 57 -2.59 -4.02 -0.35
CA VAL A 57 -3.76 -3.97 0.54
C VAL A 57 -3.75 -2.69 1.39
N HIS A 58 -2.58 -2.26 1.88
CA HIS A 58 -2.49 -0.99 2.63
C HIS A 58 -2.84 0.23 1.77
N ASN A 59 -2.35 0.27 0.53
CA ASN A 59 -2.62 1.38 -0.38
C ASN A 59 -4.11 1.43 -0.77
N LEU A 60 -4.71 0.27 -1.06
CA LEU A 60 -6.15 0.16 -1.36
C LEU A 60 -7.02 0.57 -0.17
N ASP A 61 -6.71 0.09 1.04
CA ASP A 61 -7.40 0.49 2.28
C ASP A 61 -7.34 2.01 2.49
N ARG A 62 -6.18 2.63 2.27
CA ARG A 62 -6.02 4.08 2.38
C ARG A 62 -6.82 4.81 1.29
N TYR A 63 -6.76 4.34 0.05
CA TYR A 63 -7.49 4.94 -1.07
C TYR A 63 -9.01 4.95 -0.80
N VAL A 64 -9.58 3.79 -0.45
CA VAL A 64 -11.02 3.67 -0.14
C VAL A 64 -11.42 4.60 1.00
N LYS A 65 -10.63 4.67 2.07
CA LYS A 65 -10.90 5.59 3.20
C LYS A 65 -10.88 7.05 2.77
N VAL A 66 -9.91 7.46 1.96
CA VAL A 66 -9.80 8.83 1.45
C VAL A 66 -11.01 9.17 0.58
N VAL A 67 -11.35 8.29 -0.37
CA VAL A 67 -12.53 8.46 -1.25
C VAL A 67 -13.81 8.57 -0.42
N PHE A 68 -13.99 7.68 0.56
CA PHE A 68 -15.15 7.69 1.44
C PHE A 68 -15.24 8.98 2.28
N ILE A 69 -14.12 9.44 2.86
CA ILE A 69 -14.08 10.71 3.59
C ILE A 69 -14.42 11.89 2.68
N ILE A 70 -13.88 11.92 1.46
CA ILE A 70 -14.17 13.00 0.51
C ILE A 70 -15.66 12.98 0.12
N GLN A 71 -16.21 11.81 -0.22
CA GLN A 71 -17.63 11.66 -0.57
C GLN A 71 -18.55 12.07 0.59
N THR A 72 -18.27 11.65 1.82
CA THR A 72 -19.04 12.03 3.01
C THR A 72 -18.91 13.49 3.40
N ARG A 73 -17.81 14.16 3.04
CA ARG A 73 -17.60 15.59 3.32
C ARG A 73 -18.23 16.51 2.29
N ILE A 74 -18.29 16.09 1.01
CA ILE A 74 -18.82 16.90 -0.08
C ILE A 74 -20.33 16.67 -0.29
N SER A 75 -20.83 15.46 0.00
CA SER A 75 -22.24 15.10 -0.22
C SER A 75 -23.11 15.33 1.01
N THR A 76 -24.30 15.91 0.81
CA THR A 76 -25.37 15.99 1.82
C THR A 76 -26.04 14.63 2.07
N GLU A 77 -25.93 13.67 1.15
CA GLU A 77 -26.46 12.29 1.30
C GLU A 77 -25.45 11.23 0.79
N PRO A 78 -24.42 10.91 1.58
CA PRO A 78 -23.33 10.03 1.14
C PRO A 78 -23.71 8.55 1.00
N ILE A 79 -24.74 8.10 1.73
CA ILE A 79 -25.16 6.69 1.73
C ILE A 79 -25.80 6.30 0.38
N ASN A 80 -26.64 7.17 -0.18
CA ASN A 80 -27.35 6.91 -1.43
C ASN A 80 -26.39 6.82 -2.62
N GLN A 81 -25.35 7.66 -2.66
CA GLN A 81 -24.33 7.64 -3.71
C GLN A 81 -23.45 6.38 -3.65
N LEU A 82 -23.11 5.91 -2.45
CA LEU A 82 -22.37 4.67 -2.28
C LEU A 82 -23.17 3.46 -2.78
N ILE A 83 -24.45 3.37 -2.41
CA ILE A 83 -25.36 2.30 -2.86
C ILE A 83 -25.51 2.30 -4.39
N LEU A 84 -25.68 3.48 -5.01
CA LEU A 84 -25.73 3.61 -6.47
C LEU A 84 -24.43 3.15 -7.14
N SER A 85 -23.27 3.50 -6.59
CA SER A 85 -21.98 3.09 -7.15
C SER A 85 -21.73 1.58 -7.05
N ILE A 86 -22.14 0.95 -5.94
CA ILE A 86 -22.06 -0.50 -5.76
C ILE A 86 -23.01 -1.21 -6.73
N ASN A 87 -24.25 -0.74 -6.83
CA ASN A 87 -25.24 -1.32 -7.76
C ASN A 87 -24.80 -1.21 -9.22
N PHE A 88 -24.20 -0.09 -9.61
CA PHE A 88 -23.61 0.08 -10.94
C PHE A 88 -22.44 -0.89 -11.20
N LEU A 89 -21.53 -1.04 -10.24
CA LEU A 89 -20.43 -2.01 -10.33
C LEU A 89 -20.94 -3.45 -10.44
N MET A 90 -22.00 -3.79 -9.72
CA MET A 90 -22.61 -5.12 -9.79
C MET A 90 -23.34 -5.36 -11.13
N SER A 91 -23.92 -4.32 -11.74
CA SER A 91 -24.60 -4.46 -13.04
C SER A 91 -23.66 -4.54 -14.23
N VAL A 92 -22.43 -4.02 -14.11
CA VAL A 92 -21.41 -4.07 -15.18
C VAL A 92 -20.64 -5.41 -15.18
N ASN A 93 -20.71 -6.18 -14.09
CA ASN A 93 -20.05 -7.49 -13.96
C ASN A 93 -20.99 -8.69 -14.22
N ILE A 94 -22.17 -8.45 -14.82
CA ILE A 94 -23.09 -9.48 -15.35
C ILE A 94 -23.07 -9.38 -16.87
#